data_AF-A0A6I5A2U9-F1
#
_entry.id   AF-A0A6I5A2U9-F1
#
_cell.length_a   1.000
_cell.length_b   1.000
_cell.length_c   1.000
_cell.angle_alpha   90.00
_cell.angle_beta   90.00
_cell.angle_gamma   90.00
#
_symmetry.space_group_name_H-M   'P 1'
#
loop_
_entity.id
_entity.type
_entity.pdbx_description
1 polymer ?
#
loop_
_entity_poly.entity_id
_entity_poly.type
_entity_poly.pdbx_seq_one_letter_code
_entity_poly.pdbx_strand_id
1 'polypeptide(L)' 'MEESSIKAEQLRAIIESHSNPSELEIVMITVSIGIAAKKDPADTFAFLYKQADAALYNSKQAGRNSISLG' A
#
# COMPACT_ATOMS: atom_id res chain seq x y z
N MET A 1 9.27 10.21 -4.32
CA MET A 1 7.88 9.94 -3.90
C MET A 1 7.03 9.49 -5.08
N GLU A 2 7.03 10.23 -6.19
CA GLU A 2 6.28 9.88 -7.41
C GLU A 2 6.58 8.47 -7.95
N GLU A 3 7.85 8.08 -8.05
CA GLU A 3 8.23 6.73 -8.48
C GLU A 3 7.68 5.65 -7.53
N SER A 4 7.73 5.89 -6.22
CA SER A 4 7.21 4.95 -5.21
C SER A 4 5.70 4.79 -5.30
N SER A 5 4.95 5.89 -5.54
CA SER A 5 3.50 5.81 -5.77
C SER A 5 3.15 5.06 -7.04
N ILE A 6 3.90 5.25 -8.12
CA ILE A 6 3.67 4.53 -9.38
C ILE A 6 3.84 3.02 -9.16
N LYS A 7 4.93 2.60 -8.52
CA LYS A 7 5.18 1.17 -8.23
C LYS A 7 4.13 0.58 -7.29
N ALA A 8 3.70 1.33 -6.28
CA ALA A 8 2.65 0.89 -5.38
C ALA A 8 1.31 0.72 -6.10
N GLU A 9 0.94 1.65 -6.96
CA GLU A 9 -0.30 1.55 -7.74
C GLU A 9 -0.26 0.39 -8.74
N GLN A 10 0.89 0.16 -9.38
CA GLN A 10 1.10 -1.02 -10.22
C GLN A 10 0.89 -2.32 -9.43
N LEU A 11 1.48 -2.44 -8.23
CA LEU A 11 1.29 -3.60 -7.36
C LEU A 11 -0.17 -3.78 -6.94
N ARG A 12 -0.85 -2.68 -6.55
CA ARG A 12 -2.27 -2.69 -6.17
C ARG A 12 -3.14 -3.22 -7.31
N ALA A 13 -2.94 -2.71 -8.53
CA ALA A 13 -3.69 -3.12 -9.71
C ALA A 13 -3.41 -4.58 -10.13
N ILE A 14 -2.15 -5.04 -10.01
CA ILE A 14 -1.80 -6.44 -10.25
C ILE A 14 -2.54 -7.36 -9.28
N ILE A 15 -2.56 -7.02 -7.99
CA ILE A 15 -3.26 -7.83 -6.97
C ILE A 15 -4.77 -7.81 -7.19
N GLU A 16 -5.36 -6.64 -7.44
CA GLU A 16 -6.81 -6.49 -7.68
C GLU A 16 -7.30 -7.30 -8.89
N SER A 17 -6.49 -7.33 -9.96
CA SER A 17 -6.83 -8.05 -11.19
C SER A 17 -6.51 -9.55 -11.12
N HIS A 18 -5.81 -10.01 -10.09
CA HIS A 18 -5.47 -11.42 -9.94
C HIS A 18 -6.64 -12.19 -9.30
N SER A 19 -7.26 -13.05 -10.09
CA SER A 19 -8.19 -14.05 -9.56
C SER A 19 -7.40 -15.15 -8.87
N ASN A 20 -7.67 -15.37 -7.57
CA ASN A 20 -7.10 -16.50 -6.85
C ASN A 20 -8.07 -17.69 -6.90
N PRO A 21 -7.79 -18.72 -7.72
CA PRO A 21 -8.57 -19.94 -7.68
C PRO A 21 -8.37 -20.62 -6.32
N SER A 22 -9.45 -20.82 -5.57
CA SER A 22 -9.48 -21.71 -4.42
C SER A 22 -10.25 -22.99 -4.81
N GLU A 23 -10.11 -24.05 -4.02
CA GLU A 23 -10.80 -25.34 -4.28
C GLU A 23 -12.33 -25.21 -4.39
N LEU A 24 -12.91 -24.15 -3.80
CA LEU A 24 -14.36 -23.96 -3.71
C LEU A 24 -14.86 -22.80 -4.58
N GLU A 25 -14.08 -21.74 -4.80
CA GLU A 25 -14.51 -20.53 -5.54
C GLU A 25 -13.35 -19.61 -5.96
N ILE A 26 -13.60 -18.68 -6.88
CA ILE A 26 -12.65 -17.60 -7.22
C ILE A 26 -12.70 -16.53 -6.12
N VAL A 27 -11.58 -16.30 -5.44
CA VAL A 27 -11.48 -15.24 -4.42
C VAL A 27 -10.81 -14.01 -5.01
N MET A 28 -11.50 -12.87 -4.92
CA MET A 28 -10.95 -11.57 -5.26
C MET A 28 -10.26 -10.97 -4.04
N ILE A 29 -8.96 -10.69 -4.16
CA ILE A 29 -8.16 -10.09 -3.09
C ILE A 29 -7.73 -8.69 -3.52
N THR A 30 -7.75 -7.74 -2.58
CA THR A 30 -7.24 -6.38 -2.78
C THR A 30 -6.23 -6.03 -1.70
N VAL A 31 -5.44 -4.97 -1.93
CA VAL A 31 -4.45 -4.48 -0.98
C VAL A 31 -4.59 -2.98 -0.77
N SER A 32 -4.36 -2.53 0.46
CA SER A 32 -4.13 -1.11 0.78
C SER A 32 -2.66 -0.90 1.07
N ILE A 33 -2.08 0.20 0.59
CA ILE A 33 -0.63 0.43 0.66
C ILE A 33 -0.33 1.83 1.23
N GLY A 34 0.42 1.86 2.32
CA GLY A 34 0.99 3.09 2.87
C GLY A 34 2.44 3.28 2.42
N ILE A 35 2.79 4.48 1.98
CA ILE A 35 4.11 4.80 1.45
C ILE A 35 4.73 5.92 2.28
N ALA A 36 5.95 5.71 2.77
CA ALA A 36 6.76 6.75 3.37
C ALA A 36 8.11 6.84 2.65
N ALA A 37 8.66 8.05 2.58
CA ALA A 37 9.98 8.30 2.03
C ALA A 37 10.82 9.05 3.06
N LYS A 38 12.11 8.73 3.09
CA LYS A 38 13.10 9.46 3.89
C LYS A 38 13.20 10.89 3.38
N LYS A 39 12.87 11.87 4.24
CA LYS A 39 12.93 13.31 3.92
C LYS A 39 14.15 13.95 4.56
N ASP A 40 14.52 13.49 5.77
CA ASP A 40 15.69 13.97 6.51
C ASP A 40 16.71 12.83 6.69
N PRO A 41 18.03 13.07 6.53
CA PRO A 41 19.08 12.12 6.88
C PRO A 41 18.96 11.51 8.29
N ALA A 42 18.42 12.25 9.26
CA ALA A 42 18.18 11.83 10.63
C ALA A 42 16.95 10.93 10.81
N ASP A 43 16.07 10.82 9.80
CA ASP A 43 14.91 9.92 9.87
C ASP A 43 15.39 8.48 10.09
N THR A 44 14.91 7.89 11.19
CA THR A 44 15.17 6.50 11.52
C THR A 44 14.21 5.59 10.77
N PHE A 45 14.58 4.30 10.66
CA PHE A 45 13.67 3.30 10.14
C PHE A 45 12.36 3.24 10.93
N ALA A 46 12.42 3.32 12.27
CA ALA A 46 11.23 3.28 13.12
C ALA A 46 10.27 4.45 12.82
N PHE A 47 10.82 5.65 12.58
CA PHE A 47 10.04 6.80 12.17
C PHE A 47 9.39 6.59 10.80
N LEU A 48 10.15 6.11 9.81
CA LEU A 48 9.63 5.83 8.47
C LEU A 48 8.55 4.75 8.47
N TYR A 49 8.75 3.68 9.22
CA TYR A 49 7.78 2.60 9.37
C TYR A 49 6.48 3.11 9.98
N LYS A 50 6.56 3.94 11.02
CA LYS A 50 5.38 4.57 11.63
C LYS A 50 4.62 5.47 10.65
N GLN A 51 5.33 6.23 9.81
CA GLN A 51 4.67 7.05 8.77
C GLN A 51 4.00 6.18 7.71
N ALA A 52 4.65 5.10 7.26
CA ALA A 52 4.06 4.17 6.29
C ALA A 52 2.82 3.47 6.86
N ASP A 53 2.85 3.07 8.14
CA ASP A 53 1.70 2.46 8.82
C ASP A 53 0.54 3.45 8.99
N ALA A 54 0.81 4.71 9.35
CA ALA A 54 -0.21 5.75 9.40
C ALA A 54 -0.85 6.00 8.03
N ALA A 55 -0.03 6.05 6.95
CA ALA A 55 -0.53 6.16 5.59
C ALA A 55 -1.38 4.95 5.18
N LEU A 56 -0.95 3.73 5.53
CA LEU A 56 -1.72 2.50 5.31
C LEU A 56 -3.08 2.55 6.02
N TYR A 57 -3.10 3.06 7.24
CA TYR A 57 -4.33 3.25 7.99
C TYR A 57 -5.29 4.21 7.26
N ASN A 58 -4.78 5.30 6.70
CA ASN A 58 -5.58 6.22 5.89
C ASN A 58 -6.19 5.52 4.66
N SER A 59 -5.44 4.71 3.93
CA SER A 59 -5.97 3.94 2.78
C SER A 59 -7.08 2.98 3.22
N LYS A 60 -6.95 2.34 4.38
CA LYS A 60 -7.98 1.45 4.92
C LYS A 60 -9.27 2.22 5.30
N GLN A 61 -9.12 3.40 5.89
CA GLN A 61 -10.25 4.25 6.28
C GLN A 61 -10.94 4.93 5.09
N ALA A 62 -10.20 5.19 4.00
CA ALA A 62 -10.72 5.78 2.78
C ALA A 62 -11.48 4.80 1.86
N GLY A 63 -11.77 3.59 2.32
CA GLY A 63 -12.50 2.57 1.55
C GLY A 63 -11.65 1.37 1.11
N ARG A 64 -10.40 1.26 1.58
CA ARG A 64 -9.42 0.21 1.21
C ARG A 64 -9.03 0.31 -0.27
N ASN A 65 -8.36 -0.72 -0.78
CA ASN A 65 -7.96 -0.87 -2.19
C ASN A 65 -7.43 0.43 -2.83
N SER A 66 -6.49 1.06 -2.13
CA SER A 66 -5.97 2.38 -2.45
C SER A 66 -4.58 2.53 -1.85
N ILE A 67 -3.89 3.56 -2.32
CA ILE A 67 -2.59 3.97 -1.80
C ILE A 67 -2.71 5.30 -1.03
N SER A 68 -1.80 5.54 -0.09
CA SER A 68 -1.69 6.83 0.58
C SER A 68 -0.24 7.15 0.91
N LEU A 69 0.07 8.45 0.93
CA LEU A 69 1.41 8.97 1.20
C LEU A 69 1.50 9.49 2.64
N GLY A 70 2.66 9.26 3.27
CA GLY A 70 3.08 9.82 4.57
C GLY A 70 4.16 10.90 4.45
#